data_AF-A0A2H5QZ74-F1
#
_entry.id   AF-A0A2H5QZ74-F1
#
_cell.length_a   1.000
_cell.length_b   1.000
_cell.length_c   1.000
_cell.angle_alpha   90.00
_cell.angle_beta   90.00
_cell.angle_gamma   90.00
#
_symmetry.space_group_name_H-M   'P 1'
#
loop_
_entity.id
_entity.type
_entity.pdbx_description
1 polymer ?
#
loop_
_entity_poly.entity_id
_entity_poly.type
_entity_poly.pdbx_seq_one_letter_code
_entity_poly.pdbx_strand_id
1 'polypeptide(L)'
;MRLLDHGYSVTTTVRSDPEHKKDLSFLTNLPGASERLQIFNADLNDPESFDEAIAGCAGVIHVAAPIDIDGKETEEVMTQRARFVYTSSGSTVYFSGKDVDMLDETFWSDEDYIRKLDIWGKSYVLTKTLTERAALEFAEEHGLDLVTLIPSFVVGPFICPKFAGSVRSTLAMVLGTCSDLICRD
;
A
#
# COMPACT_ATOMS: atom_id res chain seq x y z
N MET A 1 7.85 -5.34 15.08
CA MET A 1 7.65 -4.74 13.73
C MET A 1 9.03 -4.72 13.11
N ARG A 2 9.21 -5.31 11.92
CA ARG A 2 10.54 -5.76 11.49
C ARG A 2 11.61 -4.65 11.46
N LEU A 3 11.29 -3.41 11.08
CA LEU A 3 12.28 -2.32 11.09
C LEU A 3 12.74 -1.97 12.51
N LEU A 4 11.81 -1.80 13.46
CA LEU A 4 12.15 -1.57 14.87
C LEU A 4 12.95 -2.74 15.47
N ASP A 5 12.61 -3.97 15.10
CA ASP A 5 13.29 -5.20 15.55
C ASP A 5 14.75 -5.26 15.03
N HIS A 6 15.03 -4.66 13.88
CA HIS A 6 16.38 -4.55 13.30
C HIS A 6 17.11 -3.25 13.70
N GLY A 7 16.56 -2.47 14.65
CA GLY A 7 17.21 -1.29 15.21
C GLY A 7 17.05 0.00 14.40
N TYR A 8 16.21 0.02 13.37
CA TYR A 8 15.93 1.25 12.62
C TYR A 8 15.10 2.23 13.45
N SER A 9 15.37 3.52 13.28
CA SER A 9 14.42 4.59 13.62
C SER A 9 13.33 4.63 12.55
N VAL A 10 12.08 4.64 12.98
CA VAL A 10 10.91 4.54 12.11
C VAL A 10 10.04 5.76 12.30
N THR A 11 9.81 6.48 11.21
CA THR A 11 8.76 7.48 11.11
C THR A 11 7.55 6.84 10.42
N THR A 12 6.38 6.94 11.03
CA THR A 12 5.11 6.52 10.42
C THR A 12 4.14 7.68 10.38
N THR A 13 3.27 7.68 9.38
CA THR A 13 2.19 8.66 9.27
C THR A 13 0.85 8.02 9.60
N VAL A 14 -0.04 8.81 10.19
CA VAL A 14 -1.45 8.47 10.40
C VAL A 14 -2.28 9.67 9.97
N ARG A 15 -3.53 9.47 9.53
CA ARG A 15 -4.41 10.63 9.32
C ARG A 15 -4.69 11.32 10.66
N SER A 16 -4.89 12.62 10.62
CA SER A 16 -5.35 13.39 11.77
C SER A 16 -6.59 12.77 12.41
N ASP A 17 -6.68 12.89 13.73
CA ASP A 17 -7.79 12.37 14.54
C ASP A 17 -8.14 13.35 15.66
N PRO A 18 -8.78 14.48 15.33
CA PRO A 18 -9.09 15.52 16.31
C PRO A 18 -10.00 15.01 17.44
N GLU A 19 -10.78 13.97 17.19
CA GLU A 19 -11.66 13.36 18.19
C GLU A 19 -10.99 12.28 19.05
N HIS A 20 -9.71 11.98 18.81
CA HIS A 20 -8.90 11.00 19.57
C HIS A 20 -9.56 9.61 19.69
N LYS A 21 -10.23 9.16 18.62
CA LYS A 21 -10.92 7.86 18.54
C LYS A 21 -10.01 6.72 18.06
N LYS A 22 -8.84 7.02 17.50
CA LYS A 22 -7.89 6.04 16.97
C LYS A 22 -7.04 5.48 18.10
N ASP A 23 -7.17 4.19 18.33
CA ASP A 23 -6.24 3.45 19.15
C ASP A 23 -4.96 3.18 18.34
N LEU A 24 -3.84 3.78 18.74
CA LEU A 24 -2.51 3.55 18.16
C LEU A 24 -1.64 2.64 19.03
N SER A 25 -2.21 2.04 20.09
CA SER A 25 -1.47 1.18 21.02
C SER A 25 -0.82 -0.01 20.33
N PHE A 26 -1.40 -0.51 19.25
CA PHE A 26 -0.83 -1.59 18.44
C PHE A 26 0.48 -1.21 17.73
N LEU A 27 0.77 0.09 17.58
CA LEU A 27 2.05 0.61 17.10
C LEU A 27 2.95 1.00 18.27
N THR A 28 2.43 1.74 19.24
CA THR A 28 3.26 2.29 20.34
C THR A 28 3.70 1.24 21.37
N ASN A 29 2.99 0.11 21.47
CA ASN A 29 3.38 -1.02 22.34
C ASN A 29 4.35 -2.01 21.66
N LEU A 30 4.77 -1.76 20.42
CA LEU A 30 5.76 -2.61 19.76
C LEU A 30 7.13 -2.51 20.47
N PRO A 31 7.90 -3.61 20.56
CA PRO A 31 9.25 -3.56 21.10
C PRO A 31 10.11 -2.49 20.43
N GLY A 32 10.70 -1.60 21.23
CA GLY A 32 11.54 -0.49 20.76
C GLY A 32 10.78 0.74 20.24
N ALA A 33 9.44 0.72 20.18
CA ALA A 33 8.67 1.86 19.67
C ALA A 33 8.85 3.13 20.52
N SER A 34 8.88 3.01 21.85
CA SER A 34 9.07 4.16 22.75
C SER A 34 10.38 4.92 22.52
N GLU A 35 11.38 4.30 21.90
CA GLU A 35 12.70 4.88 21.66
C GLU A 35 12.89 5.31 20.20
N ARG A 36 12.28 4.58 19.26
CA ARG A 36 12.61 4.66 17.83
C ARG A 36 11.41 4.86 16.90
N LEU A 37 10.18 4.90 17.42
CA LEU A 37 9.00 5.19 16.62
C LEU A 37 8.57 6.64 16.79
N GLN A 38 8.43 7.35 15.68
CA GLN A 38 7.81 8.66 15.61
C GLN A 38 6.55 8.58 14.76
N ILE A 39 5.47 9.22 15.22
CA ILE A 39 4.18 9.23 14.54
C ILE A 39 3.87 10.67 14.14
N PHE A 40 3.68 10.91 12.85
CA PHE A 40 3.26 12.20 12.28
C PHE A 40 1.84 12.11 11.74
N ASN A 41 1.17 13.26 11.68
CA ASN A 41 -0.11 13.36 10.98
C ASN A 41 0.15 13.72 9.52
N ALA A 42 -0.38 12.93 8.58
CA ALA A 42 -0.34 13.23 7.15
C ALA A 42 -1.58 12.65 6.44
N ASP A 43 -2.00 13.26 5.33
CA ASP A 43 -3.14 12.84 4.52
C ASP A 43 -2.75 12.76 3.05
N LEU A 44 -3.13 11.68 2.37
CA LEU A 44 -2.82 11.47 0.96
C LEU A 44 -3.44 12.53 0.02
N ASN A 45 -4.46 13.26 0.49
CA ASN A 45 -5.04 14.37 -0.24
C ASN A 45 -4.31 15.71 -0.01
N ASP A 46 -3.29 15.70 0.85
CA ASP A 46 -2.46 16.85 1.22
C ASP A 46 -0.97 16.43 1.18
N PRO A 47 -0.35 16.39 -0.01
CA PRO A 47 1.03 15.93 -0.20
C PRO A 47 2.05 16.66 0.68
N GLU A 48 1.90 17.98 0.83
CA GLU A 48 2.78 18.80 1.66
C GLU A 48 2.77 18.36 3.15
N SER A 49 1.74 17.65 3.60
CA SER A 49 1.68 17.08 4.95
C SER A 49 2.70 15.95 5.21
N PHE A 50 3.33 15.40 4.16
CA PHE A 50 4.35 14.36 4.30
C PHE A 50 5.78 14.90 4.41
N ASP A 51 6.02 16.18 4.09
CA ASP A 51 7.37 16.76 4.02
C ASP A 51 8.16 16.56 5.32
N GLU A 52 7.56 16.87 6.46
CA GLU A 52 8.21 16.72 7.77
C GLU A 52 8.47 15.25 8.12
N ALA A 53 7.56 14.35 7.74
CA ALA A 53 7.69 12.92 8.01
C ALA A 53 8.79 12.25 7.15
N ILE A 54 9.03 12.76 5.94
CA ILE A 54 10.03 12.24 4.99
C ILE A 54 11.40 12.88 5.24
N ALA A 55 11.45 14.11 5.76
CA ALA A 55 12.69 14.85 5.97
C ALA A 55 13.73 14.03 6.77
N GLY A 56 14.91 13.83 6.17
CA GLY A 56 16.02 13.10 6.80
C GLY A 56 15.89 11.57 6.81
N CYS A 57 14.81 11.01 6.23
CA CYS A 57 14.68 9.56 6.09
C CYS A 57 15.68 9.00 5.05
N ALA A 58 16.32 7.88 5.39
CA ALA A 58 17.21 7.16 4.46
C ALA A 58 16.45 6.35 3.40
N GLY A 59 15.17 6.06 3.66
CA GLY A 59 14.27 5.41 2.72
C GLY A 59 12.83 5.55 3.17
N VAL A 60 11.91 5.45 2.21
CA VAL A 60 10.47 5.65 2.41
C VAL A 60 9.73 4.41 1.91
N ILE A 61 8.87 3.83 2.74
CA ILE A 61 8.02 2.70 2.34
C ILE A 61 6.58 3.19 2.22
N HIS A 62 6.12 3.37 0.99
CA HIS A 62 4.76 3.78 0.70
C HIS A 62 3.85 2.55 0.69
N VAL A 63 3.16 2.33 1.82
CA VAL A 63 2.19 1.23 2.01
C VAL A 63 0.75 1.72 1.93
N ALA A 64 0.51 3.01 2.21
CA ALA A 64 -0.82 3.58 2.26
C ALA A 64 -1.44 3.61 0.85
N ALA A 65 -2.48 2.82 0.63
CA ALA A 65 -3.25 2.89 -0.60
C ALA A 65 -4.72 3.13 -0.25
N PRO A 66 -5.34 4.22 -0.73
CA PRO A 66 -6.77 4.37 -0.62
C PRO A 66 -7.43 3.34 -1.54
N ILE A 67 -8.62 2.88 -1.14
CA ILE A 67 -9.57 2.27 -2.06
C ILE A 67 -10.64 3.34 -2.26
N ASP A 68 -10.40 4.34 -3.13
CA ASP A 68 -11.34 4.77 -4.18
C ASP A 68 -10.85 5.95 -5.05
N ILE A 69 -11.58 6.08 -6.16
CA ILE A 69 -11.52 6.92 -7.37
C ILE A 69 -11.48 8.43 -7.08
N ASP A 70 -10.34 9.09 -7.33
CA ASP A 70 -10.26 10.33 -8.11
C ASP A 70 -8.80 10.80 -8.17
N GLY A 71 -8.25 10.77 -9.37
CA GLY A 71 -6.85 11.10 -9.65
C GLY A 71 -6.62 12.60 -9.62
N LYS A 72 -5.72 13.03 -8.74
CA LYS A 72 -4.95 14.25 -8.93
C LYS A 72 -3.49 13.97 -8.63
N GLU A 73 -2.66 14.26 -9.61
CA GLU A 73 -1.21 14.28 -9.47
C GLU A 73 -0.79 15.56 -8.75
N THR A 74 0.23 15.41 -7.91
CA THR A 74 0.90 16.52 -7.22
C THR A 74 2.38 16.20 -7.18
N GLU A 75 3.17 17.17 -7.61
CA GLU A 75 4.63 17.14 -7.55
C GLU A 75 5.09 17.24 -6.09
N GLU A 76 6.00 16.36 -5.68
CA GLU A 76 6.62 16.39 -4.34
C GLU A 76 8.14 16.55 -4.42
N VAL A 77 8.68 17.18 -3.37
CA VAL A 77 10.03 17.77 -3.29
C VAL A 77 11.13 16.70 -3.20
N MET A 78 12.16 16.88 -4.04
CA MET A 78 13.32 16.01 -4.17
C MET A 78 14.08 15.75 -2.85
N THR A 79 14.05 14.52 -2.35
CA THR A 79 15.10 13.99 -1.45
C THR A 79 16.08 13.14 -2.27
N GLN A 80 17.11 13.79 -2.84
CA GLN A 80 18.09 13.22 -3.79
C GLN A 80 18.96 12.04 -3.27
N ARG A 81 18.62 11.37 -2.15
CA ARG A 81 19.36 10.23 -1.59
C ARG A 81 18.50 9.13 -0.96
N ALA A 82 17.18 9.25 -0.92
CA ALA A 82 16.32 8.24 -0.32
C ALA A 82 15.95 7.15 -1.35
N ARG A 83 15.92 5.89 -0.93
CA ARG A 83 15.27 4.82 -1.69
C ARG A 83 13.79 4.74 -1.33
N PHE A 84 12.94 4.71 -2.34
CA PHE A 84 11.50 4.57 -2.21
C PHE A 84 11.09 3.13 -2.48
N VAL A 85 10.21 2.59 -1.64
CA VAL A 85 9.59 1.27 -1.84
C VAL A 85 8.08 1.47 -1.93
N TYR A 86 7.51 1.25 -3.11
CA TYR A 86 6.07 1.30 -3.32
C TYR A 86 5.44 -0.09 -3.16
N THR A 87 4.41 -0.20 -2.33
CA THR A 87 3.67 -1.46 -2.17
C THR A 87 2.57 -1.54 -3.23
N SER A 88 2.87 -2.21 -4.33
CA SER A 88 1.91 -2.53 -5.37
C SER A 88 1.05 -3.77 -5.01
N SER A 89 0.62 -4.56 -5.98
CA SER A 89 -0.20 -5.76 -5.79
C SER A 89 -0.06 -6.69 -6.99
N GLY A 90 -0.19 -8.00 -6.78
CA GLY A 90 -0.28 -8.98 -7.87
C GLY A 90 -1.41 -8.71 -8.86
N SER A 91 -2.38 -7.86 -8.51
CA SER A 91 -3.38 -7.36 -9.43
C SER A 91 -2.82 -6.51 -10.57
N THR A 92 -1.61 -5.96 -10.46
CA THR A 92 -0.98 -5.15 -11.52
C THR A 92 -0.30 -6.00 -12.60
N VAL A 93 -0.19 -7.32 -12.38
CA VAL A 93 0.40 -8.28 -13.34
C VAL A 93 -0.61 -9.31 -13.84
N TYR A 94 -1.59 -9.70 -13.02
CA TYR A 94 -2.47 -10.84 -13.27
C TYR A 94 -3.54 -10.61 -14.35
N PHE A 95 -4.09 -9.40 -14.47
CA PHE A 95 -5.29 -9.12 -15.28
C PHE A 95 -4.94 -8.63 -16.68
N SER A 96 -4.22 -9.45 -17.45
CA SER A 96 -3.80 -9.11 -18.83
C SER A 96 -4.67 -9.76 -19.92
N GLY A 97 -5.56 -10.69 -19.56
CA GLY A 97 -6.36 -11.48 -20.50
C GLY A 97 -5.56 -12.50 -21.31
N LYS A 98 -4.26 -12.63 -21.04
CA LYS A 98 -3.38 -13.63 -21.63
C LYS A 98 -3.48 -14.91 -20.80
N ASP A 99 -3.62 -16.03 -21.50
CA ASP A 99 -3.55 -17.37 -20.89
C ASP A 99 -2.08 -17.80 -20.86
N VAL A 100 -1.46 -17.73 -19.68
CA VAL A 100 -0.04 -18.04 -19.48
C VAL A 100 0.15 -18.88 -18.21
N ASP A 101 1.05 -19.86 -18.29
CA ASP A 101 1.34 -20.77 -17.17
C ASP A 101 2.17 -20.11 -16.06
N MET A 102 2.96 -19.09 -16.40
CA MET A 102 3.87 -18.40 -15.49
C MET A 102 3.81 -16.89 -15.73
N LEU A 103 3.73 -16.14 -14.64
CA LEU A 103 3.79 -14.69 -14.61
C LEU A 103 5.05 -14.26 -13.86
N ASP A 104 5.72 -13.24 -14.38
CA ASP A 104 6.84 -12.54 -13.74
C ASP A 104 6.64 -11.02 -13.85
N GLU A 105 7.62 -10.25 -13.38
CA GLU A 105 7.58 -8.78 -13.33
C GLU A 105 7.61 -8.11 -14.72
N THR A 106 7.76 -8.87 -15.81
CA THR A 106 7.66 -8.32 -17.17
C THR A 106 6.21 -8.16 -17.64
N PHE A 107 5.26 -8.74 -16.92
CA PHE A 107 3.83 -8.67 -17.24
C PHE A 107 3.19 -7.44 -16.62
N TRP A 108 2.17 -6.94 -17.32
CA TRP A 108 1.29 -5.88 -16.85
C TRP A 108 -0.15 -6.27 -17.10
N SER A 109 -1.00 -5.95 -16.14
CA SER A 109 -2.44 -5.95 -16.32
C SER A 109 -2.86 -4.93 -17.36
N ASP A 110 -3.86 -5.31 -18.15
CA ASP A 110 -4.36 -4.53 -19.27
C ASP A 110 -5.62 -3.77 -18.84
N GLU A 111 -5.57 -2.45 -18.92
CA GLU A 111 -6.66 -1.59 -18.44
C GLU A 111 -7.96 -1.84 -19.20
N ASP A 112 -7.90 -1.97 -20.52
CA ASP A 112 -9.08 -2.18 -21.36
C ASP A 112 -9.73 -3.54 -21.06
N TYR A 113 -8.91 -4.56 -20.80
CA TYR A 113 -9.36 -5.85 -20.34
C TYR A 113 -10.03 -5.75 -18.97
N ILE A 114 -9.38 -5.13 -17.97
CA ILE A 114 -9.96 -4.94 -16.64
C ILE A 114 -11.28 -4.16 -16.73
N ARG A 115 -11.36 -3.12 -17.56
CA ARG A 115 -12.58 -2.32 -17.80
C ARG A 115 -13.73 -3.14 -18.40
N LYS A 116 -13.44 -4.25 -19.09
CA LYS A 116 -14.46 -5.16 -19.62
C LYS A 116 -14.89 -6.25 -18.63
N LEU A 117 -14.07 -6.54 -17.61
CA LEU A 117 -14.41 -7.53 -16.59
C LEU A 117 -15.53 -7.03 -15.67
N ASP A 118 -16.39 -7.96 -15.26
CA ASP A 118 -17.34 -7.79 -14.15
C ASP A 118 -16.83 -8.56 -12.93
N ILE A 119 -15.81 -7.99 -12.27
CA ILE A 119 -15.19 -8.57 -11.07
C ILE A 119 -15.34 -7.62 -9.88
N TRP A 120 -15.49 -8.21 -8.69
CA TRP A 120 -15.42 -7.46 -7.44
C TRP A 120 -14.00 -6.91 -7.25
N GLY A 121 -13.87 -5.66 -6.81
CA GLY A 121 -12.56 -5.01 -6.65
C GLY A 121 -11.93 -4.48 -7.95
N LYS A 122 -12.68 -4.41 -9.05
CA LYS A 122 -12.23 -3.83 -10.33
C LYS A 122 -11.58 -2.45 -10.19
N SER A 123 -12.16 -1.56 -9.37
CA SER A 123 -11.59 -0.23 -9.09
C SER A 123 -10.22 -0.33 -8.45
N TYR A 124 -10.05 -1.21 -7.45
CA TYR A 124 -8.76 -1.47 -6.82
C TYR A 124 -7.71 -1.96 -7.83
N VAL A 125 -8.05 -2.89 -8.72
CA VAL A 125 -7.15 -3.40 -9.76
C VAL A 125 -6.70 -2.27 -10.69
N LEU A 126 -7.65 -1.47 -11.18
CA LEU A 126 -7.36 -0.32 -12.06
C LEU A 126 -6.48 0.71 -11.37
N THR A 127 -6.87 1.16 -10.17
CA THR A 127 -6.13 2.16 -9.39
C THR A 127 -4.71 1.68 -9.10
N LYS A 128 -4.53 0.43 -8.64
CA LYS A 128 -3.18 -0.08 -8.35
C LYS A 128 -2.30 -0.14 -9.59
N THR A 129 -2.85 -0.56 -10.72
CA THR A 129 -2.12 -0.65 -12.00
C THR A 129 -1.69 0.74 -12.48
N LEU A 130 -2.63 1.70 -12.47
CA LEU A 130 -2.36 3.09 -12.87
C LEU A 130 -1.35 3.77 -11.95
N THR A 131 -1.52 3.64 -10.63
CA THR A 131 -0.60 4.25 -9.65
C THR A 131 0.80 3.65 -9.74
N GLU A 132 0.96 2.34 -9.97
CA GLU A 132 2.29 1.75 -10.13
C GLU A 132 2.99 2.27 -11.38
N ARG A 133 2.28 2.36 -12.51
CA ARG A 133 2.82 2.94 -13.76
C ARG A 133 3.26 4.39 -13.57
N ALA A 134 2.36 5.22 -13.04
CA ALA A 134 2.66 6.63 -12.80
C ALA A 134 3.83 6.82 -11.83
N ALA A 135 3.93 6.00 -10.77
CA ALA A 135 5.04 6.07 -9.82
C ALA A 135 6.39 5.71 -10.47
N LEU A 136 6.42 4.68 -11.33
CA LEU A 136 7.63 4.28 -12.06
C LEU A 136 8.05 5.34 -13.09
N GLU A 137 7.11 5.88 -13.85
CA GLU A 137 7.35 6.96 -14.82
C GLU A 137 7.88 8.21 -14.10
N PHE A 138 7.22 8.65 -13.02
CA PHE A 138 7.66 9.77 -12.21
C PHE A 138 9.07 9.57 -11.64
N ALA A 139 9.37 8.37 -11.14
CA ALA A 139 10.69 8.04 -10.61
C ALA A 139 11.79 8.08 -11.69
N GLU A 140 11.50 7.58 -12.89
CA GLU A 140 12.43 7.64 -14.02
C GLU A 140 12.69 9.09 -14.44
N GLU A 141 11.63 9.90 -14.59
CA GLU A 141 11.72 11.31 -14.97
C GLU A 141 12.52 12.16 -13.97
N HIS A 142 12.39 11.87 -12.67
CA HIS A 142 13.02 12.63 -11.59
C HIS A 142 14.30 11.98 -11.06
N GLY A 143 14.73 10.84 -11.62
CA GLY A 143 15.94 10.12 -11.19
C GLY A 143 15.87 9.58 -9.76
N LEU A 144 14.68 9.18 -9.30
CA LEU A 144 14.46 8.59 -7.98
C LEU A 144 14.77 7.08 -7.98
N ASP A 145 15.36 6.60 -6.90
CA ASP A 145 15.56 5.16 -6.68
C ASP A 145 14.26 4.55 -6.13
N LEU A 146 13.38 4.09 -7.03
CA LEU A 146 12.10 3.46 -6.70
C LEU A 146 12.15 1.94 -6.94
N VAL A 147 11.66 1.19 -5.97
CA VAL A 147 11.41 -0.26 -6.07
C VAL A 147 9.93 -0.52 -5.82
N THR A 148 9.28 -1.34 -6.65
CA THR A 148 7.91 -1.79 -6.39
C THR A 148 7.93 -3.21 -5.80
N LEU A 149 7.07 -3.44 -4.81
CA LEU A 149 6.82 -4.76 -4.24
C LEU A 149 5.43 -5.21 -4.66
N ILE A 150 5.32 -6.41 -5.24
CA ILE A 150 4.08 -6.94 -5.82
C ILE A 150 3.57 -8.13 -4.96
N PRO A 151 2.92 -7.86 -3.80
CA PRO A 151 2.35 -8.92 -2.97
C PRO A 151 1.07 -9.49 -3.59
N SER A 152 0.84 -10.79 -3.41
CA SER A 152 -0.44 -11.44 -3.67
C SER A 152 -1.38 -11.32 -2.46
N PHE A 153 -2.22 -12.32 -2.19
CA PHE A 153 -3.03 -12.36 -0.97
C PHE A 153 -2.14 -12.50 0.27
N VAL A 154 -2.05 -11.42 1.05
CA VAL A 154 -1.31 -11.42 2.32
C VAL A 154 -2.16 -12.03 3.41
N VAL A 155 -1.69 -13.14 3.98
CA VAL A 155 -2.33 -13.87 5.08
C VAL A 155 -1.36 -14.06 6.23
N GLY A 156 -1.89 -14.29 7.44
CA GLY A 156 -1.10 -14.57 8.63
C GLY A 156 -1.44 -13.66 9.82
N PRO A 157 -0.62 -13.71 10.89
CA PRO A 157 -0.80 -12.86 12.06
C PRO A 157 -0.71 -11.37 11.69
N PHE A 158 -1.56 -10.56 12.31
CA PHE A 158 -1.58 -9.12 12.13
C PHE A 158 -1.64 -8.43 13.49
N ILE A 159 -1.08 -7.22 13.56
CA ILE A 159 -0.99 -6.45 14.82
C ILE A 159 -2.17 -5.48 15.01
N CYS A 160 -2.87 -5.15 13.92
CA CYS A 160 -3.95 -4.17 13.94
C CYS A 160 -5.19 -4.70 14.70
N PRO A 161 -5.96 -3.84 15.37
CA PRO A 161 -7.17 -4.25 16.09
C PRO A 161 -8.33 -4.67 15.17
N LYS A 162 -8.24 -4.33 13.87
CA LYS A 162 -9.22 -4.72 12.84
C LYS A 162 -8.63 -5.77 11.91
N PHE A 163 -9.45 -6.74 11.53
CA PHE A 163 -9.08 -7.75 10.53
C PHE A 163 -8.75 -7.10 9.19
N ALA A 164 -7.57 -7.41 8.66
CA ALA A 164 -7.26 -7.09 7.26
C ALA A 164 -8.24 -7.83 6.33
N GLY A 165 -8.66 -7.18 5.25
CA GLY A 165 -9.65 -7.74 4.32
C GLY A 165 -9.23 -9.09 3.72
N SER A 166 -7.95 -9.25 3.39
CA SER A 166 -7.38 -10.51 2.89
C SER A 166 -7.46 -11.65 3.91
N VAL A 167 -7.19 -11.37 5.19
CA VAL A 167 -7.29 -12.35 6.28
C VAL A 167 -8.74 -12.73 6.51
N ARG A 168 -9.66 -11.76 6.57
CA ARG A 168 -11.11 -12.01 6.71
C ARG A 168 -11.63 -12.89 5.58
N SER A 169 -11.25 -12.61 4.34
CA SER A 169 -11.69 -13.38 3.16
C SER A 169 -11.14 -14.80 3.19
N THR A 170 -9.84 -14.95 3.47
CA THR A 170 -9.23 -16.29 3.57
C THR A 170 -9.88 -17.12 4.65
N LEU A 171 -10.14 -16.52 5.82
CA LEU A 171 -10.80 -17.21 6.92
C LEU A 171 -12.24 -17.61 6.56
N ALA A 172 -12.96 -16.76 5.83
CA ALA A 172 -14.31 -17.07 5.36
C ALA A 172 -14.32 -18.29 4.42
N MET A 173 -13.34 -18.42 3.52
CA MET A 173 -13.17 -19.63 2.71
C MET A 173 -12.93 -20.88 3.56
N VAL A 174 -12.04 -20.78 4.56
CA VAL A 174 -11.70 -21.92 5.44
C VAL A 174 -12.88 -22.34 6.32
N LEU A 175 -13.66 -21.37 6.81
CA LEU A 175 -14.81 -21.62 7.69
C LEU A 175 -16.11 -21.90 6.92
N GLY A 176 -16.10 -21.81 5.58
CA GLY A 176 -17.29 -21.97 4.75
C GLY A 176 -18.35 -20.88 4.99
N THR A 177 -17.94 -19.69 5.42
CA THR A 177 -18.83 -18.54 5.62
C THR A 177 -18.73 -17.57 4.45
N CYS A 178 -19.81 -16.84 4.15
CA CYS A 178 -19.76 -15.79 3.15
C CYS A 178 -18.98 -14.57 3.66
N SER A 179 -18.13 -14.02 2.79
CA SER A 179 -17.59 -12.67 2.95
C SER A 179 -17.92 -11.85 1.71
N ASP A 180 -17.85 -10.52 1.84
CA ASP A 180 -18.11 -9.56 0.75
C ASP A 180 -17.21 -9.81 -0.48
N LEU A 181 -16.07 -10.51 -0.32
CA LEU A 181 -15.18 -10.93 -1.40
C LEU A 181 -15.56 -12.24 -2.09
N ILE A 182 -16.38 -13.08 -1.45
CA ILE A 182 -16.61 -14.48 -1.86
C ILE A 182 -18.05 -14.70 -2.32
N CYS A 183 -19.01 -14.04 -1.69
CA CYS A 183 -20.43 -14.21 -2.00
C CYS A 183 -20.99 -12.92 -2.57
N ARG A 184 -21.53 -13.01 -3.79
CA ARG A 184 -22.49 -12.04 -4.31
C ARG A 184 -23.86 -12.46 -3.79
N ASP A 185 -24.60 -11.55 -3.17
CA ASP A 185 -26.06 -11.66 -3.13
C ASP A 185 -26.62 -11.40 -4.54
#